data_AF-A0A015LCY5-F1
#
_entry.id   AF-A0A015LCY5-F1
#
_cell.length_a   1.000
_cell.length_b   1.000
_cell.length_c   1.000
_cell.angle_alpha   90.00
_cell.angle_beta   90.00
_cell.angle_gamma   90.00
#
_symmetry.space_group_name_H-M   'P 1'
#
loop_
_entity.id
_entity.type
_entity.pdbx_description
1 polymer ?
#
loop_
_entity_poly.entity_id
_entity_poly.type
_entity_poly.pdbx_seq_one_letter_code
_entity_poly.pdbx_strand_id
1 'polypeptide(L)'
;MVTDVNSLEEYARITFPVRAPIINIDIYKQTHYFKINGNNCNHMQFPSQNCFTLTVHKTQGLTLPRVCLALDGNIFSPGQAYVALSRCSSWDNIETSHLDRSAFMVDQDVILEYQRLTDISNTNPHLFS
;
A
#
# COMPACT_ATOMS: atom_id res chain seq x y z
N MET A 1 -15.43 8.63 -10.37
CA MET A 1 -15.16 10.08 -10.37
C MET A 1 -16.17 10.73 -9.43
N VAL A 2 -15.74 11.63 -8.53
CA VAL A 2 -16.68 12.41 -7.72
C VAL A 2 -17.38 13.36 -8.66
N THR A 3 -18.70 13.24 -8.77
CA THR A 3 -19.50 14.01 -9.73
C THR A 3 -20.26 15.14 -9.07
N ASP A 4 -20.53 15.01 -7.78
CA ASP A 4 -21.21 16.03 -7.01
C ASP A 4 -20.78 15.95 -5.54
N VAL A 5 -20.66 17.11 -4.89
CA VAL A 5 -20.37 17.21 -3.45
C VAL A 5 -21.36 18.21 -2.88
N ASN A 6 -22.30 17.71 -2.08
CA ASN A 6 -23.28 18.56 -1.44
C ASN A 6 -22.84 18.85 0.00
N SER A 7 -22.46 20.09 0.27
CA SER A 7 -22.03 20.54 1.60
C SER A 7 -23.18 20.68 2.61
N LEU A 8 -24.43 20.78 2.15
CA LEU A 8 -25.62 20.92 3.00
C LEU A 8 -26.15 19.55 3.46
N GLU A 9 -26.07 18.53 2.60
CA GLU A 9 -26.52 17.17 2.90
C GLU A 9 -25.37 16.21 3.26
N GLU A 10 -24.14 16.73 3.39
CA GLU A 10 -22.93 16.02 3.80
C GLU A 10 -22.59 14.73 3.03
N TYR A 11 -23.07 14.62 1.78
CA TYR A 11 -22.77 13.48 0.90
C TYR A 11 -21.96 13.92 -0.33
N ALA A 12 -21.18 12.97 -0.85
CA ALA A 12 -20.53 13.07 -2.15
C ALA A 12 -21.03 11.93 -3.04
N ARG A 13 -21.48 12.27 -4.25
CA ARG A 13 -21.90 11.27 -5.24
C ARG A 13 -20.70 10.87 -6.07
N ILE A 14 -20.42 9.57 -6.08
CA ILE A 14 -19.38 8.96 -6.89
C ILE A 14 -20.02 8.20 -8.03
N THR A 15 -19.65 8.59 -9.25
CA THR A 15 -20.09 7.91 -10.46
C THR A 15 -18.97 7.06 -11.03
N PHE A 16 -19.26 5.80 -11.32
CA PHE A 16 -18.34 4.88 -11.97
C PHE A 16 -18.77 4.64 -13.42
N PRO A 17 -17.98 5.07 -14.42
CA PRO A 17 -18.18 4.66 -15.80
C PRO A 17 -17.70 3.20 -15.95
N VAL A 18 -18.54 2.26 -15.58
CA VAL A 18 -18.37 0.84 -15.93
C VAL A 18 -18.90 0.61 -17.34
N ARG A 19 -18.47 -0.46 -18.03
CA ARG A 19 -18.92 -0.86 -19.38
C ARG A 19 -20.43 -1.21 -19.48
N ALA A 20 -21.23 -0.84 -18.49
CA ALA A 20 -22.64 -1.17 -18.27
C ALA A 20 -23.39 0.10 -17.74
N PRO A 21 -24.64 0.07 -17.23
CA PRO A 21 -25.32 1.30 -16.83
C PRO A 21 -24.55 2.05 -15.73
N ILE A 22 -24.68 3.37 -15.73
CA ILE A 22 -23.98 4.25 -14.79
C ILE A 22 -24.38 3.89 -13.36
N ILE A 23 -23.40 3.53 -12.54
CA ILE A 23 -23.59 3.28 -11.10
C ILE A 23 -23.25 4.57 -10.34
N ASN A 24 -24.23 5.07 -9.59
CA ASN A 24 -24.06 6.16 -8.63
C ASN A 24 -24.01 5.58 -7.23
N ILE A 25 -22.98 5.96 -6.45
CA ILE A 25 -22.85 5.62 -5.04
C ILE A 25 -22.74 6.93 -4.27
N ASP A 26 -23.67 7.15 -3.35
CA ASP A 26 -23.61 8.28 -2.44
C ASP A 26 -22.81 7.87 -1.20
N ILE A 27 -21.73 8.60 -0.92
CA ILE A 27 -20.89 8.40 0.26
C ILE A 27 -21.09 9.57 1.22
N TYR A 28 -21.11 9.26 2.51
CA TYR A 28 -21.31 10.24 3.56
C TYR A 28 -20.02 10.42 4.35
N LYS A 29 -19.85 11.58 4.99
CA LYS A 29 -18.75 11.78 5.92
C LYS A 29 -18.86 10.81 7.09
N GLN A 30 -17.73 10.24 7.48
CA GLN A 30 -17.61 9.38 8.65
C GLN A 30 -16.71 10.04 9.68
N THR A 31 -17.16 10.04 10.93
CA THR A 31 -16.38 10.54 12.08
C THR A 31 -15.72 9.37 12.78
N HIS A 32 -14.38 9.39 12.82
CA HIS A 32 -13.58 8.43 13.55
C HIS A 32 -13.10 9.06 14.86
N TYR A 33 -13.34 8.36 15.98
CA TYR A 33 -12.88 8.78 17.30
C TYR A 33 -11.64 7.98 17.70
N PHE A 34 -10.63 8.66 18.24
CA PHE A 34 -9.37 8.04 18.65
C PHE A 34 -8.73 8.85 19.78
N LYS A 35 -7.75 8.27 20.48
CA LYS A 35 -7.04 8.95 21.57
C LYS A 35 -5.61 9.30 21.15
N ILE A 36 -5.21 10.55 21.40
CA ILE A 36 -3.80 10.98 21.31
C ILE A 36 -3.36 11.42 22.70
N ASN A 37 -2.29 10.83 23.25
CA ASN A 37 -1.74 11.16 24.57
C ASN A 37 -2.81 11.11 25.69
N GLY A 38 -3.75 10.18 25.60
CA GLY A 38 -4.85 10.03 26.57
C GLY A 38 -6.06 10.95 26.34
N ASN A 39 -5.95 11.96 25.46
CA ASN A 39 -7.04 12.87 25.13
C ASN A 39 -7.92 12.30 24.02
N ASN A 40 -9.24 12.46 24.14
CA ASN A 40 -10.19 12.07 23.11
C ASN A 40 -10.14 13.07 21.94
N CYS A 41 -9.91 12.55 20.75
CA CYS A 41 -9.86 13.27 19.49
C CYS A 41 -10.84 12.64 18.49
N ASN A 42 -11.21 13.40 17.46
CA ASN A 42 -11.99 12.87 16.34
C ASN A 42 -11.53 13.45 15.00
N HIS A 43 -11.83 12.75 13.91
CA HIS A 43 -11.60 13.19 12.54
C HIS A 43 -12.78 12.82 11.67
N MET A 44 -13.33 13.80 10.94
CA MET A 44 -14.48 13.61 10.05
C MET A 44 -14.06 13.78 8.59
N GLN A 45 -14.25 12.74 7.77
CA GLN A 45 -13.91 12.76 6.35
C GLN A 45 -14.78 11.81 5.53
N PHE A 46 -14.83 12.03 4.22
CA PHE A 46 -15.37 11.02 3.29
C PHE A 46 -14.44 9.80 3.24
N PRO A 47 -14.96 8.56 3.22
CA PRO A 47 -14.16 7.34 3.13
C PRO A 47 -13.63 7.12 1.72
N SER A 48 -12.83 8.06 1.21
CA SER A 48 -12.26 8.01 -0.15
C SER A 48 -10.85 8.58 -0.15
N GLN A 49 -9.95 7.99 -0.92
CA GLN A 49 -8.61 8.53 -1.18
C GLN A 49 -8.28 8.40 -2.67
N ASN A 50 -7.43 9.28 -3.19
CA ASN A 50 -6.86 9.11 -4.51
C ASN A 50 -5.94 7.88 -4.50
N CYS A 51 -6.16 6.95 -5.45
CA CYS A 51 -5.39 5.71 -5.58
C CYS A 51 -4.54 5.67 -6.86
N PHE A 52 -4.41 6.78 -7.61
CA PHE A 52 -3.53 6.84 -8.78
C PHE A 52 -2.05 6.72 -8.39
N THR A 53 -1.67 7.38 -7.30
CA THR A 53 -0.33 7.26 -6.70
C THR A 53 -0.50 6.88 -5.23
N LEU A 54 0.13 5.79 -4.82
CA LEU A 54 0.12 5.30 -3.45
C LEU A 54 1.55 5.14 -2.97
N THR A 55 1.78 5.37 -1.68
CA THR A 55 3.07 5.05 -1.07
C THR A 55 3.22 3.53 -0.96
N VAL A 56 4.46 3.04 -1.01
CA VAL A 56 4.76 1.60 -0.92
C VAL A 56 4.07 0.95 0.28
N HIS A 57 4.12 1.59 1.45
CA HIS A 57 3.43 1.13 2.66
C HIS A 57 1.92 0.99 2.50
N LYS A 58 1.26 1.91 1.79
CA LYS A 58 -0.19 1.84 1.54
C LYS A 58 -0.56 0.73 0.53
N THR A 59 0.40 0.21 -0.21
CA THR A 59 0.19 -0.90 -1.15
C THR A 59 0.56 -2.27 -0.56
N GLN A 60 0.98 -2.33 0.71
CA GLN A 60 1.39 -3.60 1.32
C GLN A 60 0.22 -4.60 1.38
N GLY A 61 0.42 -5.79 0.82
CA GLY A 61 -0.62 -6.83 0.73
C GLY A 61 -1.54 -6.73 -0.50
N LEU A 62 -1.37 -5.70 -1.34
CA LEU A 62 -2.10 -5.58 -2.60
C LEU A 62 -1.35 -6.27 -3.74
N THR A 63 -2.09 -6.86 -4.68
CA THR A 63 -1.57 -7.26 -5.99
C THR A 63 -2.07 -6.25 -7.02
N LEU A 64 -1.12 -5.60 -7.70
CA LEU A 64 -1.38 -4.54 -8.68
C LEU A 64 -1.07 -5.06 -10.09
N PRO A 65 -1.99 -4.87 -11.06
CA PRO A 65 -1.83 -5.42 -12.41
C PRO A 65 -0.70 -4.76 -13.21
N ARG A 66 -0.42 -3.48 -12.94
CA ARG A 66 0.68 -2.69 -13.51
C ARG A 66 1.10 -1.62 -12.52
N VAL A 67 2.40 -1.34 -12.44
CA VAL A 67 2.95 -0.35 -11.52
C VAL A 67 4.00 0.51 -12.22
N CYS A 68 4.05 1.79 -11.85
CA CYS A 68 5.16 2.67 -12.16
C CYS A 68 5.80 3.09 -10.83
N LEU A 69 7.12 2.88 -10.68
CA LEU A 69 7.86 3.00 -9.43
C LEU A 69 8.98 4.03 -9.56
N ALA A 70 9.13 4.89 -8.56
CA ALA A 70 10.34 5.69 -8.36
C ALA A 70 11.22 4.98 -7.32
N LEU A 71 12.30 4.36 -7.75
CA LEU A 71 13.26 3.68 -6.88
C LEU A 71 14.49 4.59 -6.69
N ASP A 72 14.28 5.69 -5.98
CA ASP A 72 15.30 6.73 -5.73
C ASP A 72 15.62 6.86 -4.23
N GLY A 73 16.35 7.91 -3.86
CA GLY A 73 16.69 8.23 -2.47
C GLY A 73 15.50 8.48 -1.52
N ASN A 74 14.25 8.53 -2.00
CA ASN A 74 13.07 8.56 -1.15
C ASN A 74 12.70 7.18 -0.57
N ILE A 75 13.31 6.10 -1.05
CA ILE A 75 13.27 4.81 -0.39
C ILE A 75 14.26 4.83 0.77
N PHE A 76 13.74 4.85 2.00
CA PHE A 76 14.54 5.09 3.21
C PHE A 76 14.55 3.91 4.19
N SER A 77 13.73 2.88 3.98
CA SER A 77 13.64 1.73 4.89
C SER A 77 14.05 0.42 4.19
N PRO A 78 14.83 -0.45 4.86
CA PRO A 78 15.18 -1.77 4.34
C PRO A 78 13.96 -2.56 3.86
N GLY A 79 14.09 -3.20 2.69
CA GLY A 79 13.02 -4.00 2.10
C GLY A 79 11.88 -3.22 1.43
N GLN A 80 11.79 -1.89 1.53
CA GLN A 80 10.75 -1.11 0.85
C GLN A 80 10.77 -1.29 -0.67
N ALA A 81 11.95 -1.24 -1.30
CA ALA A 81 12.07 -1.46 -2.75
C ALA A 81 11.57 -2.86 -3.15
N TYR A 82 11.88 -3.88 -2.35
CA TYR A 82 11.38 -5.24 -2.56
C TYR A 82 9.85 -5.33 -2.42
N VAL A 83 9.29 -4.69 -1.39
CA VAL A 83 7.83 -4.62 -1.19
C VAL A 83 7.16 -3.97 -2.39
N ALA A 84 7.73 -2.86 -2.92
CA ALA A 84 7.20 -2.16 -4.09
C ALA A 84 7.19 -3.04 -5.35
N LEU A 85 8.33 -3.68 -5.65
CA LEU A 85 8.49 -4.55 -6.81
C LEU A 85 7.58 -5.78 -6.75
N SER A 86 7.47 -6.40 -5.56
CA SER A 86 6.64 -7.59 -5.36
C SER A 86 5.12 -7.32 -5.39
N ARG A 87 4.66 -6.07 -5.59
CA ARG A 87 3.22 -5.80 -5.80
C ARG A 87 2.75 -6.17 -7.20
N CYS A 88 3.66 -6.30 -8.17
CA CYS A 88 3.31 -6.73 -9.51
C CYS A 88 3.77 -8.17 -9.75
N SER A 89 2.96 -8.94 -10.47
CA SER A 89 3.22 -10.36 -10.74
C SER A 89 4.09 -10.62 -11.97
N SER A 90 4.30 -9.63 -12.83
CA SER A 90 5.12 -9.74 -14.04
C SER A 90 6.03 -8.53 -14.18
N TRP A 91 7.28 -8.77 -14.57
CA TRP A 91 8.26 -7.72 -14.86
C TRP A 91 7.85 -6.83 -16.03
N ASP A 92 7.13 -7.37 -17.03
CA ASP A 92 6.63 -6.60 -18.18
C ASP A 92 5.63 -5.51 -17.78
N ASN A 93 5.05 -5.63 -16.58
CA ASN A 93 4.07 -4.70 -16.04
C ASN A 93 4.68 -3.73 -15.00
N ILE A 94 6.01 -3.71 -14.87
CA ILE A 94 6.74 -2.80 -13.98
C ILE A 94 7.48 -1.78 -14.84
N GLU A 95 7.18 -0.51 -14.60
CA GLU A 95 7.96 0.61 -15.13
C GLU A 95 8.68 1.30 -13.98
N THR A 96 9.92 1.75 -14.22
CA THR A 96 10.69 2.52 -13.25
C THR A 96 10.97 3.91 -13.79
N SER A 97 10.55 4.96 -13.08
CA SER A 97 10.92 6.35 -13.43
C SER A 97 12.34 6.71 -12.99
N HIS A 98 12.79 6.13 -11.88
CA HIS A 98 14.13 6.29 -11.31
C HIS A 98 14.63 4.94 -10.79
N LEU A 99 15.93 4.69 -10.87
CA LEU A 99 16.55 3.44 -10.41
C LEU A 99 17.95 3.72 -9.85
N ASP A 100 18.01 3.96 -8.55
CA ASP A 100 19.25 4.19 -7.81
C ASP A 100 19.59 2.96 -6.97
N ARG A 101 20.88 2.61 -6.93
CA ARG A 101 21.35 1.47 -6.12
C ARG A 101 21.08 1.67 -4.63
N SER A 102 21.06 2.92 -4.17
CA SER A 102 20.77 3.27 -2.77
C SER A 102 19.36 2.88 -2.33
N ALA A 103 18.41 2.72 -3.25
CA ALA A 103 17.05 2.28 -2.92
C ALA A 103 16.99 0.80 -2.47
N PHE A 104 18.03 0.00 -2.78
CA PHE A 104 18.09 -1.42 -2.43
C PHE A 104 18.85 -1.60 -1.12
N MET A 105 18.12 -1.49 -0.03
CA MET A 105 18.62 -1.66 1.33
C MET A 105 18.16 -2.98 1.93
N VAL A 106 19.07 -3.64 2.66
CA VAL A 106 18.80 -4.89 3.39
C VAL A 106 19.22 -4.72 4.83
N ASP A 107 18.39 -5.21 5.75
CA ASP A 107 18.68 -5.20 7.18
C ASP A 107 19.59 -6.38 7.53
N GLN A 108 20.68 -6.11 8.25
CA GLN A 108 21.67 -7.12 8.62
C GLN A 108 21.09 -8.14 9.62
N ASP A 109 20.20 -7.72 10.51
CA ASP A 109 19.57 -8.62 11.50
C ASP A 109 18.67 -9.64 10.80
N VAL A 110 18.00 -9.24 9.72
CA VAL A 110 17.19 -10.14 8.89
C VAL A 110 18.06 -11.19 8.19
N ILE A 111 19.26 -10.83 7.74
CA ILE A 111 20.20 -11.78 7.13
C ILE A 111 20.64 -12.82 8.16
N LEU A 112 21.04 -12.36 9.36
CA LEU A 112 21.46 -13.25 10.45
C LEU A 112 20.35 -14.20 10.89
N GLU A 113 19.11 -13.70 10.97
CA GLU A 113 17.96 -14.54 11.31
C GLU A 113 17.67 -15.57 10.22
N TYR A 114 17.76 -15.19 8.94
CA TYR A 114 17.54 -16.12 7.84
C TYR A 114 18.60 -17.25 7.81
N GLN A 115 19.85 -16.92 8.13
CA GLN A 115 20.92 -17.91 8.31
C GLN A 115 20.60 -18.87 9.46
N ARG A 116 20.21 -18.34 10.64
CA ARG A 116 19.80 -19.14 11.80
C ARG A 116 18.65 -20.11 11.46
N LEU A 117 17.64 -19.64 10.73
CA LEU A 117 16.51 -20.48 10.30
C LEU A 117 16.93 -21.57 9.32
N THR A 118 17.84 -21.26 8.39
CA THR A 118 18.37 -22.21 7.42
C THR A 118 19.14 -23.34 8.13
N ASP A 119 19.98 -22.99 9.10
CA ASP A 119 20.75 -23.97 9.90
C ASP A 119 19.82 -24.89 10.71
N ILE A 120 18.75 -24.35 11.29
CA ILE A 120 17.75 -25.14 12.02
C ILE A 120 17.03 -26.11 11.09
N SER A 121 16.61 -25.65 9.91
CA SER A 121 15.94 -26.49 8.91
C SER A 121 16.84 -27.66 8.48
N ASN A 122 18.13 -27.38 8.25
CA ASN A 122 19.10 -28.40 7.84
C ASN A 122 19.42 -29.39 8.97
N THR A 123 19.41 -28.95 10.23
CA THR A 123 19.71 -29.78 11.40
C THR A 123 18.51 -30.64 11.83
N ASN A 124 17.28 -30.21 11.54
CA ASN A 124 16.06 -30.90 11.94
C ASN A 124 15.08 -31.08 10.76
N PRO A 125 15.41 -31.92 9.76
CA PRO A 125 14.57 -32.10 8.57
C PRO A 125 13.17 -32.66 8.89
N HIS A 126 12.99 -33.31 10.04
CA HIS A 126 11.73 -33.93 10.46
C HIS A 126 10.70 -32.96 11.06
N LEU A 127 11.06 -31.70 11.34
CA LEU A 127 10.15 -30.72 11.95
C LEU A 127 9.29 -29.94 10.93
N PHE A 128 9.60 -30.06 9.63
CA PHE A 128 8.98 -29.25 8.57
C PHE A 128 8.46 -30.08 7.37
N SER A 129 8.26 -31.39 7.56
CA SER A 129 7.63 -32.30 6.58
C SER A 129 6.13 -32.45 6.80
#